data_AF-A0AAV2QLB5-F1
#
_entry.id   AF-A0AAV2QLB5-F1
#
_cell.length_a   1.000
_cell.length_b   1.000
_cell.length_c   1.000
_cell.angle_alpha   90.00
_cell.angle_beta   90.00
_cell.angle_gamma   90.00
#
_symmetry.space_group_name_H-M   'P 1'
#
loop_
_entity.id
_entity.type
_entity.pdbx_description
1 polymer ?
#
loop_
_entity_poly.entity_id
_entity_poly.type
_entity_poly.pdbx_seq_one_letter_code
_entity_poly.pdbx_strand_id
1 'polypeptide(L)'
;VLMAVNNNREFTPSGGTHWSLLMYKIEENVWYHYDSAEQLNYDEAQKLAKRIHDSRFTSGMPKFITAQSTQQNNGYECGAYAMAYAEEIAEILSRKDPREIKAIN
;
A
#
# COMPACT_ATOMS: atom_id res chain seq x y z
N VAL A 1 -1.91 9.77 2.03
CA VAL A 1 -2.31 9.43 0.62
C VAL A 1 -2.43 7.93 0.51
N LEU A 2 -3.46 7.42 -0.18
CA LEU A 2 -3.69 5.98 -0.40
C LEU A 2 -3.69 5.70 -1.90
N MET A 3 -3.03 4.63 -2.34
CA MET A 3 -2.89 4.27 -3.74
C MET A 3 -2.98 2.75 -3.91
N ALA A 4 -3.82 2.31 -4.83
CA ALA A 4 -3.85 0.93 -5.27
C ALA A 4 -2.61 0.62 -6.12
N VAL A 5 -1.99 -0.53 -5.90
CA VAL A 5 -0.83 -1.02 -6.65
C VAL A 5 -1.22 -2.32 -7.35
N ASN A 6 -0.81 -2.45 -8.61
CA ASN A 6 -1.01 -3.64 -9.42
C ASN A 6 0.33 -4.14 -9.97
N ASN A 7 0.49 -5.46 -10.12
CA ASN A 7 1.71 -6.06 -10.67
C ASN A 7 1.85 -5.99 -12.19
N ASN A 8 0.91 -5.39 -12.91
CA ASN A 8 1.07 -5.16 -14.34
C ASN A 8 2.17 -4.13 -14.60
N ARG A 9 3.23 -4.55 -15.28
CA ARG A 9 4.38 -3.69 -15.61
C ARG A 9 4.24 -3.04 -16.99
N GLU A 10 3.31 -3.53 -17.81
CA GLU A 10 3.11 -3.08 -19.18
C GLU A 10 1.89 -2.17 -19.30
N PHE A 11 1.99 -1.14 -20.12
CA PHE A 11 0.81 -0.32 -20.47
C PHE A 11 -0.12 -1.08 -21.44
N THR A 12 0.47 -1.86 -22.34
CA THR A 12 -0.22 -2.68 -23.34
C THR A 12 0.47 -4.04 -23.50
N PRO A 13 -0.26 -5.16 -23.48
CA PRO A 13 -1.71 -5.26 -23.25
C PRO A 13 -2.07 -4.92 -21.79
N SER A 14 -3.36 -4.68 -21.53
CA SER A 14 -3.85 -4.61 -20.15
C SER A 14 -3.65 -5.96 -19.47
N GLY A 15 -3.26 -5.96 -18.20
CA GLY A 15 -3.01 -7.17 -17.44
C GLY A 15 -2.93 -6.91 -15.95
N GLY A 16 -2.21 -7.79 -15.25
CA GLY A 16 -2.10 -7.78 -13.79
C GLY A 16 -2.96 -8.85 -13.16
N THR A 17 -2.45 -9.45 -12.09
CA THR A 17 -3.07 -10.58 -11.38
C THR A 17 -3.33 -10.28 -9.91
N HIS A 18 -2.75 -9.22 -9.37
CA HIS A 18 -2.82 -8.95 -7.95
C HIS A 18 -2.89 -7.46 -7.63
N TRP A 19 -3.68 -7.13 -6.62
CA TRP A 19 -3.85 -5.77 -6.10
C TRP A 19 -3.37 -5.71 -4.65
N SER A 20 -2.67 -4.63 -4.32
CA SER A 20 -2.23 -4.30 -2.96
C SER A 20 -2.43 -2.81 -2.70
N LEU A 21 -2.21 -2.37 -1.46
CA LEU A 21 -2.39 -0.98 -1.05
C LEU A 21 -1.06 -0.35 -0.61
N LEU A 22 -0.76 0.83 -1.11
CA LEU A 22 0.35 1.67 -0.70
C LEU A 22 -0.15 2.95 -0.04
N MET A 23 0.30 3.23 1.18
CA MET A 23 0.00 4.46 1.91
C MET A 23 1.27 5.29 2.11
N TYR A 24 1.17 6.60 1.86
CA TYR A 24 2.15 7.57 2.36
C TYR A 24 1.60 8.35 3.55
N LYS A 25 2.36 8.37 4.65
CA LYS A 25 2.13 9.23 5.81
C LYS A 25 3.19 10.33 5.82
N ILE A 26 2.78 11.54 5.46
CA ILE A 26 3.67 12.67 5.19
C ILE A 26 4.33 13.19 6.47
N GLU A 27 3.60 13.17 7.59
CA GLU A 27 4.06 13.67 8.88
C GLU A 27 5.24 12.86 9.43
N GLU A 28 5.31 11.57 9.06
CA GLU A 28 6.37 10.66 9.50
C GLU A 28 7.42 10.41 8.41
N ASN A 29 7.18 10.88 7.18
CA ASN A 29 7.98 10.54 5.99
C ASN A 29 8.12 9.01 5.80
N VAL A 30 7.00 8.29 5.87
CA VAL A 30 6.95 6.81 5.79
C VAL A 30 5.94 6.33 4.76
N TRP A 31 6.38 5.34 3.98
CA TRP A 31 5.55 4.50 3.13
C TRP A 31 5.19 3.20 3.85
N TYR A 32 3.92 2.81 3.80
CA TYR A 32 3.40 1.54 4.31
C TYR A 32 2.79 0.75 3.15
N HIS A 33 3.20 -0.51 2.99
CA HIS A 33 2.67 -1.42 1.98
C HIS A 33 1.89 -2.55 2.64
N TYR A 34 0.62 -2.69 2.27
CA TYR A 34 -0.30 -3.73 2.74
C TYR A 34 -0.62 -4.64 1.57
N ASP A 35 -0.42 -5.94 1.78
CA ASP A 35 -0.54 -6.93 0.72
C ASP A 35 -1.18 -8.18 1.30
N SER A 36 -2.29 -8.60 0.70
CA SER A 36 -3.06 -9.78 1.13
C SER A 36 -2.47 -11.09 0.64
N ALA A 37 -1.41 -11.07 -0.18
CA ALA A 37 -0.75 -12.25 -0.72
C ALA A 37 0.78 -12.19 -0.51
N GLU A 38 1.22 -12.19 0.74
CA GLU A 38 2.63 -12.38 1.12
C GLU A 38 3.63 -11.45 0.40
N GLN A 39 3.28 -10.17 0.26
CA GLN A 39 4.14 -9.16 -0.37
C GLN A 39 4.40 -9.37 -1.88
N LEU A 40 3.47 -10.01 -2.59
CA LEU A 40 3.58 -10.25 -4.03
C LEU A 40 3.80 -8.97 -4.86
N ASN A 41 3.30 -7.82 -4.42
CA ASN A 41 3.49 -6.52 -5.07
C ASN A 41 4.62 -5.66 -4.46
N TYR A 42 5.51 -6.22 -3.64
CA TYR A 42 6.54 -5.45 -2.94
C TYR A 42 7.40 -4.59 -3.86
N ASP A 43 7.93 -5.18 -4.94
CA ASP A 43 8.80 -4.49 -5.89
C ASP A 43 8.07 -3.36 -6.62
N GLU A 44 6.82 -3.59 -7.01
CA GLU A 44 5.97 -2.61 -7.69
C GLU A 44 5.61 -1.46 -6.75
N ALA A 45 5.29 -1.76 -5.50
CA ALA A 45 5.02 -0.77 -4.47
C ALA A 45 6.26 0.09 -4.17
N GLN A 46 7.45 -0.51 -4.06
CA GLN A 46 8.70 0.23 -3.87
C GLN A 46 9.04 1.11 -5.07
N LYS A 47 8.88 0.62 -6.30
CA LYS A 47 9.11 1.40 -7.53
C LYS A 47 8.15 2.59 -7.59
N LEU A 48 6.88 2.39 -7.26
CA LEU A 48 5.88 3.46 -7.22
C LEU A 48 6.22 4.49 -6.14
N ALA A 49 6.51 4.04 -4.92
CA ALA A 49 6.90 4.90 -3.80
C ALA A 49 8.12 5.77 -4.15
N LYS A 50 9.16 5.16 -4.73
CA LYS A 50 10.36 5.88 -5.17
C LYS A 50 10.05 6.93 -6.24
N ARG A 51 9.32 6.57 -7.29
CA ARG A 51 8.98 7.51 -8.38
C ARG A 51 8.16 8.70 -7.88
N ILE A 52 7.20 8.46 -7.00
CA ILE A 52 6.42 9.54 -6.39
C ILE A 52 7.31 10.39 -5.50
N HIS A 53 8.18 9.77 -4.69
CA HIS A 53 9.05 10.51 -3.81
C HIS A 53 9.99 11.44 -4.57
N ASP A 54 10.74 10.89 -5.53
CA ASP A 54 11.69 11.64 -6.36
C ASP A 54 11.01 12.79 -7.15
N SER A 55 9.73 12.67 -7.48
CA SER A 55 9.00 13.68 -8.28
C SER A 55 8.25 14.71 -7.46
N ARG A 56 7.97 14.48 -6.17
CA ARG A 56 7.08 15.33 -5.36
C ARG A 56 7.70 15.86 -4.08
N PHE A 57 8.74 15.23 -3.56
CA PHE A 57 9.32 15.61 -2.27
C PHE A 57 10.82 15.85 -2.42
N THR A 58 11.30 16.90 -1.75
CA THR A 58 12.72 17.25 -1.64
C THR A 58 13.30 16.91 -0.26
N SER A 59 12.47 16.36 0.62
CA SER A 59 12.85 15.90 1.96
C SER A 59 13.81 14.71 1.91
N GLY A 60 14.37 14.33 3.06
CA GLY A 60 15.20 13.13 3.17
C GLY A 60 14.47 11.85 2.73
N MET A 61 15.26 10.81 2.45
CA MET A 61 14.77 9.51 2.00
C MET A 61 13.67 8.96 2.94
N PRO A 62 12.50 8.58 2.41
CA PRO A 62 11.41 8.08 3.23
C PRO A 62 11.69 6.66 3.67
N LYS A 63 11.16 6.26 4.83
CA LYS A 63 11.17 4.84 5.23
C LYS A 63 10.13 4.08 4.41
N PHE A 64 10.37 2.78 4.19
CA PHE A 64 9.41 1.88 3.57
C PHE A 64 9.16 0.70 4.51
N ILE A 65 7.91 0.55 4.95
CA ILE A 65 7.48 -0.46 5.91
C ILE A 65 6.54 -1.44 5.22
N THR A 66 6.86 -2.72 5.35
CA THR A 66 5.91 -3.80 5.09
C THR A 66 4.95 -3.88 6.25
N ALA A 67 3.69 -3.51 6.03
CA ALA A 67 2.68 -3.54 7.07
C ALA A 67 2.18 -4.97 7.29
N GLN A 68 1.80 -5.28 8.52
CA GLN A 68 1.08 -6.51 8.84
C GLN A 68 -0.38 -6.34 8.42
N SER A 69 -0.90 -7.28 7.65
CA SER A 69 -2.28 -7.24 7.16
C SER A 69 -2.87 -8.65 7.10
N THR A 70 -4.19 -8.78 7.25
CA THR A 70 -4.88 -10.06 7.07
C THR A 70 -4.63 -10.62 5.68
N GLN A 71 -4.25 -11.90 5.60
CA GLN A 71 -3.95 -12.56 4.34
C GLN A 71 -5.20 -13.20 3.74
N GLN A 72 -5.36 -13.08 2.42
CA GLN A 72 -6.42 -13.78 1.72
C GLN A 72 -6.14 -15.29 1.68
N ASN A 73 -7.20 -16.09 1.60
CA ASN A 73 -7.11 -17.55 1.50
C ASN A 73 -7.55 -18.11 0.13
N ASN A 74 -7.72 -17.23 -0.86
CA ASN A 74 -8.13 -17.54 -2.22
C ASN A 74 -7.37 -16.66 -3.23
N GLY A 75 -7.65 -16.79 -4.53
CA GLY A 75 -6.89 -16.10 -5.59
C GLY A 75 -7.53 -14.83 -6.16
N TYR A 76 -8.64 -14.34 -5.61
CA TYR A 76 -9.47 -13.32 -6.29
C TYR A 76 -9.94 -12.17 -5.40
N GLU A 77 -9.79 -12.26 -4.07
CA GLU A 77 -10.25 -11.21 -3.15
C GLU A 77 -9.27 -10.06 -2.94
N CYS A 78 -8.07 -10.09 -3.54
CA CYS A 78 -7.03 -9.08 -3.30
C CYS A 78 -7.51 -7.63 -3.46
N GLY A 79 -8.36 -7.36 -4.45
CA GLY A 79 -8.98 -6.04 -4.62
C GLY A 79 -9.92 -5.64 -3.47
N ALA A 80 -10.68 -6.58 -2.92
CA ALA A 80 -11.55 -6.34 -1.76
C ALA A 80 -10.73 -6.09 -0.49
N TYR A 81 -9.68 -6.87 -0.25
CA TYR A 81 -8.73 -6.63 0.84
C TYR A 81 -8.08 -5.24 0.73
N ALA A 82 -7.60 -4.85 -0.45
CA ALA A 82 -7.01 -3.52 -0.66
C ALA A 82 -7.99 -2.37 -0.34
N MET A 83 -9.28 -2.53 -0.65
CA MET A 83 -10.31 -1.55 -0.29
C MET A 83 -10.59 -1.54 1.22
N ALA A 84 -10.72 -2.71 1.85
CA ALA A 84 -10.95 -2.82 3.29
C ALA A 84 -9.80 -2.20 4.10
N TYR A 85 -8.55 -2.44 3.68
CA TYR A 85 -7.39 -1.79 4.27
C TYR A 85 -7.47 -0.27 4.18
N ALA A 86 -7.86 0.26 3.02
CA ALA A 86 -7.99 1.70 2.80
C ALA A 86 -9.07 2.32 3.70
N GLU A 87 -10.20 1.64 3.86
CA GLU A 87 -11.28 2.05 4.77
C GLU A 87 -10.81 2.07 6.23
N GLU A 88 -10.22 0.97 6.73
CA GLU A 88 -9.76 0.90 8.12
C GLU A 88 -8.71 1.98 8.41
N ILE A 89 -7.74 2.19 7.52
CA ILE A 89 -6.74 3.24 7.65
C ILE A 89 -7.40 4.63 7.70
N ALA A 90 -8.38 4.89 6.84
CA ALA A 90 -9.09 6.17 6.83
C ALA A 90 -9.86 6.40 8.13
N GLU A 91 -10.48 5.36 8.70
CA GLU A 91 -11.12 5.43 10.01
C GLU A 91 -10.12 5.73 11.14
N ILE A 92 -9.00 5.01 11.18
CA ILE A 92 -7.94 5.20 12.19
C ILE A 92 -7.46 6.66 12.17
N LEU A 93 -7.14 7.17 10.97
CA LEU A 93 -6.60 8.52 10.81
C LEU A 93 -7.65 9.61 11.08
N SER A 94 -8.89 9.41 10.66
CA SER A 94 -9.96 10.41 10.86
C SER A 94 -10.39 10.53 12.33
N ARG A 95 -10.36 9.43 13.08
CA ARG A 95 -10.76 9.41 14.50
C ARG A 95 -9.62 9.69 15.47
N LYS A 96 -8.38 9.88 14.98
CA LYS A 96 -7.15 9.89 15.82
C LYS A 96 -7.09 8.67 16.73
N ASP A 97 -7.47 7.52 16.18
CA ASP A 97 -7.52 6.24 16.90
C ASP A 97 -6.10 5.83 17.30
N PRO A 98 -5.89 5.29 18.52
CA PRO A 98 -4.58 4.83 18.97
C PRO A 98 -4.07 3.56 18.24
N ARG A 99 -4.90 2.87 17.46
CA ARG A 99 -4.48 1.72 16.64
C ARG A 99 -3.31 2.08 15.72
N GLU A 100 -2.35 1.18 15.63
CA GLU A 100 -1.17 1.40 14.81
C GLU A 100 -1.43 1.03 13.36
N ILE A 101 -1.30 2.00 12.45
CA ILE A 101 -1.37 1.79 11.00
C ILE A 101 -0.38 0.73 10.49
N LYS A 102 0.68 0.39 11.22
CA LYS A 102 1.65 -0.63 10.79
C LYS A 102 1.08 -2.05 10.81
N ALA A 103 -0.09 -2.26 11.44
CA ALA A 103 -0.79 -3.53 11.53
C ALA A 103 -2.32 -3.33 11.46
N ILE A 104 -2.96 -3.96 10.49
CA ILE A 104 -4.42 -3.89 10.27
C ILE A 104 -4.98 -5.29 10.07
N ASN A 105 -6.27 -5.50 10.35
CA ASN A 105 -6.90 -6.82 10.29
C ASN A 105 -8.13 -6.82 9.39
#